data_AF-A0A9R0BK55-F1
#
_entry.id   AF-A0A9R0BK55-F1
#
_cell.length_a   1.000
_cell.length_b   1.000
_cell.length_c   1.000
_cell.angle_alpha   90.00
_cell.angle_beta   90.00
_cell.angle_gamma   90.00
#
_symmetry.space_group_name_H-M   'P 1'
#
loop_
_entity.id
_entity.type
_entity.pdbx_description
1 polymer ?
#
loop_
_entity_poly.entity_id
_entity_poly.type
_entity_poly.pdbx_seq_one_letter_code
_entity_poly.pdbx_strand_id
1 'polypeptide(L)'
;MVEVKEEKTFDEQIDILKSRGLIINDKEDAKFVLSNVNYYRFTAYLLSFKNDDGSYKEGTTFEEVYDIYRFNKEFRILLTDLLGSIEIAFRTYIAYTLAIKHGACGYLERESFKDEKFYINFLTALEREKSNNSDKLFIIHHKEKYEGKLPIWVATEIMTFGMLSKLYSNMLPEDTRYIKNNLCRVNTLLVKSWLQSLTQVRNQCAHYGRIYNNNFRIITIKNEYKKYNLDNKKIFSYILAMKHLTMDKLIWNSFFIKLQKLINDYNNSIDLKLIGFPNNWIEILAK
;
A
#
# COMPACT_ATOMS: atom_id res chain seq x y z
N MET A 1 -35.38 15.61 -9.79
CA MET A 1 -34.55 14.41 -9.66
C MET A 1 -33.14 14.79 -10.06
N VAL A 2 -32.11 14.38 -9.31
CA VAL A 2 -30.72 14.57 -9.77
C VAL A 2 -30.49 13.58 -10.90
N GLU A 3 -30.37 14.09 -12.12
CA GLU A 3 -30.18 13.27 -13.30
C GLU A 3 -28.74 12.73 -13.33
N VAL A 4 -28.60 11.46 -13.67
CA VAL A 4 -27.29 10.82 -13.81
C VAL A 4 -26.66 11.30 -15.12
N LYS A 5 -25.34 11.48 -15.14
CA LYS A 5 -24.63 11.87 -16.36
C LYS A 5 -24.83 10.82 -17.44
N GLU A 6 -25.18 11.29 -18.64
CA GLU A 6 -25.28 10.47 -19.85
C GLU A 6 -23.93 9.86 -20.26
N GLU A 7 -24.02 8.73 -20.96
CA GLU A 7 -22.90 8.12 -21.66
C GLU A 7 -22.33 9.04 -22.75
N LYS A 8 -21.02 8.91 -22.97
CA LYS A 8 -20.27 9.67 -23.98
C LYS A 8 -19.29 8.75 -24.69
N THR A 9 -19.24 8.84 -26.01
CA THR A 9 -18.22 8.25 -26.87
C THR A 9 -16.83 8.82 -26.55
N PHE A 10 -15.77 8.18 -27.02
CA PHE A 10 -14.41 8.67 -26.78
C PHE A 10 -14.17 10.05 -27.42
N ASP A 11 -14.77 10.33 -28.58
CA ASP A 11 -14.67 11.65 -29.22
C ASP A 11 -15.38 12.72 -28.37
N GLU A 12 -16.59 12.45 -27.89
CA GLU A 12 -17.31 13.37 -27.00
C GLU A 12 -16.55 13.60 -25.68
N GLN A 13 -15.89 12.57 -25.14
CA GLN A 13 -15.05 12.72 -23.95
C GLN A 13 -13.88 13.68 -24.19
N ILE A 14 -13.22 13.58 -25.35
CA ILE A 14 -12.16 14.50 -25.78
C ILE A 14 -12.71 15.92 -25.90
N ASP A 15 -13.87 16.09 -26.54
CA ASP A 15 -14.49 17.41 -26.73
C ASP A 15 -14.91 18.04 -25.38
N ILE A 16 -15.34 17.23 -24.40
CA ILE A 16 -15.59 17.71 -23.03
C ILE A 16 -14.31 18.20 -22.35
N LEU A 17 -13.17 17.52 -22.56
CA LEU A 17 -11.90 17.96 -21.99
C LEU A 17 -11.42 19.28 -22.62
N LYS A 18 -11.52 19.39 -23.95
CA LYS A 18 -11.17 20.61 -24.69
C LYS A 18 -12.05 21.79 -24.33
N SER A 19 -13.37 21.59 -24.24
CA SER A 19 -14.32 22.64 -23.87
C SER A 19 -14.11 23.19 -22.45
N ARG A 20 -13.43 22.42 -21.58
CA ARG A 20 -12.99 22.88 -20.25
C ARG A 20 -11.59 23.48 -20.23
N GLY A 21 -10.95 23.66 -21.38
CA GLY A 21 -9.63 24.28 -21.49
C GLY A 21 -8.45 23.32 -21.36
N LEU A 22 -8.65 22.00 -21.43
CA LEU A 22 -7.53 21.06 -21.49
C LEU A 22 -6.90 21.11 -22.89
N ILE A 23 -5.60 21.37 -22.95
CA ILE A 23 -4.83 21.32 -24.19
C ILE A 23 -4.59 19.85 -24.54
N ILE A 24 -4.94 19.47 -25.77
CA ILE A 24 -4.72 18.11 -26.29
C ILE A 24 -3.94 18.26 -27.60
N ASN A 25 -2.65 17.92 -27.56
CA ASN A 25 -1.75 18.14 -28.69
C ASN A 25 -1.95 17.05 -29.75
N ASP A 26 -2.17 15.81 -29.32
CA ASP A 26 -2.51 14.68 -30.19
C ASP A 26 -3.90 14.11 -29.81
N LYS A 27 -4.89 14.37 -30.66
CA LYS A 27 -6.26 13.88 -30.44
C LYS A 27 -6.35 12.36 -30.53
N GLU A 28 -5.62 11.73 -31.44
CA GLU A 28 -5.70 10.29 -31.65
C GLU A 28 -5.00 9.53 -30.52
N ASP A 29 -3.85 10.02 -30.05
CA ASP A 29 -3.20 9.45 -28.86
C ASP A 29 -4.08 9.61 -27.61
N ALA A 30 -4.64 10.81 -27.37
CA ALA A 30 -5.52 11.03 -26.22
C ALA A 30 -6.76 10.11 -26.26
N LYS A 31 -7.34 9.90 -27.45
CA LYS A 31 -8.45 8.96 -27.65
C LYS A 31 -8.01 7.52 -27.39
N PHE A 32 -6.85 7.12 -27.88
CA PHE A 32 -6.26 5.80 -27.60
C PHE A 32 -6.07 5.60 -26.09
N VAL A 33 -5.54 6.60 -25.37
CA VAL A 33 -5.41 6.58 -23.91
C VAL A 33 -6.76 6.40 -23.24
N LEU A 34 -7.78 7.19 -23.59
CA LEU A 34 -9.11 7.10 -22.98
C LEU A 34 -9.85 5.78 -23.29
N SER A 35 -9.51 5.13 -24.41
CA SER A 35 -10.01 3.78 -24.72
C SER A 35 -9.42 2.69 -23.81
N ASN A 36 -8.25 2.93 -23.21
CA ASN A 36 -7.56 2.01 -22.29
C ASN A 36 -7.63 2.45 -20.82
N VAL A 37 -7.91 3.73 -20.57
CA VAL A 37 -8.02 4.35 -19.25
C VAL A 37 -9.36 5.04 -19.17
N ASN A 38 -10.30 4.41 -18.46
CA ASN A 38 -11.65 4.94 -18.27
C ASN A 38 -11.62 6.45 -17.90
N TYR A 39 -12.44 7.23 -18.59
CA TYR A 39 -12.53 8.69 -18.44
C TYR A 39 -12.67 9.17 -17.00
N TYR A 40 -13.48 8.49 -16.18
CA TYR A 40 -13.66 8.84 -14.77
C TYR A 40 -12.36 8.66 -13.97
N ARG A 41 -11.60 7.60 -14.26
CA ARG A 41 -10.28 7.37 -13.67
C ARG A 41 -9.27 8.43 -14.12
N PHE A 42 -9.25 8.78 -15.41
CA PHE A 42 -8.34 9.81 -15.93
C PHE A 42 -8.63 11.18 -15.32
N THR A 43 -9.90 11.61 -15.34
CA THR A 43 -10.32 12.93 -14.82
C THR A 43 -10.08 13.11 -13.32
N ALA A 44 -9.91 12.03 -12.56
CA ALA A 44 -9.48 12.13 -11.18
C ALA A 44 -8.10 12.84 -11.06
N TYR A 45 -7.18 12.62 -12.00
CA TYR A 45 -5.84 13.26 -12.00
C TYR A 45 -5.89 14.74 -12.38
N LEU A 46 -6.98 15.19 -12.99
CA LEU A 46 -7.22 16.60 -13.32
C LEU A 46 -7.72 17.44 -12.13
N LEU A 47 -8.05 16.82 -10.99
CA LEU A 47 -8.65 17.54 -9.86
C LEU A 47 -7.75 18.68 -9.34
N SER A 48 -6.43 18.51 -9.34
CA SER A 48 -5.48 19.57 -8.93
C SER A 48 -5.35 20.72 -9.94
N PHE A 49 -5.83 20.49 -11.16
CA PHE A 49 -5.77 21.42 -12.29
C PHE A 49 -7.10 22.13 -12.52
N LYS A 50 -8.14 21.80 -11.74
CA LYS A 50 -9.47 22.36 -11.92
C LYS A 50 -9.61 23.68 -11.16
N ASN A 51 -10.12 24.71 -11.83
CA ASN A 51 -10.54 25.97 -11.25
C ASN A 51 -11.93 25.84 -10.61
N ASP A 52 -12.34 26.84 -9.82
CA ASP A 52 -13.63 26.81 -9.11
C ASP A 52 -14.84 26.82 -10.06
N ASP A 53 -14.70 27.44 -11.24
CA ASP A 53 -15.71 27.46 -12.32
C ASP A 53 -15.79 26.12 -13.09
N GLY A 54 -14.86 25.22 -12.81
CA GLY A 54 -14.75 23.90 -13.38
C GLY A 54 -13.99 23.77 -14.69
N SER A 55 -13.41 24.87 -15.19
CA SER A 55 -12.37 24.86 -16.22
C SER A 55 -11.05 24.30 -15.68
N TYR A 56 -10.11 23.99 -16.56
CA TYR A 56 -8.74 23.63 -16.20
C TYR A 56 -7.84 24.86 -16.23
N LYS A 57 -6.80 24.87 -15.37
CA LYS A 57 -5.77 25.91 -15.34
C LYS A 57 -5.15 26.08 -16.72
N GLU A 58 -4.92 27.33 -17.10
CA GLU A 58 -4.30 27.69 -18.37
C GLU A 58 -2.96 26.94 -18.54
N GLY A 59 -2.73 26.42 -19.75
CA GLY A 59 -1.53 25.64 -20.07
C GLY A 59 -1.57 24.17 -19.67
N THR A 60 -2.60 23.70 -18.95
CA THR A 60 -2.71 22.27 -18.59
C THR A 60 -2.86 21.41 -19.83
N THR A 61 -1.96 20.44 -20.02
CA THR A 61 -1.99 19.52 -21.16
C THR A 61 -2.50 18.14 -20.75
N PHE A 62 -3.11 17.42 -21.70
CA PHE A 62 -3.52 16.03 -21.51
C PHE A 62 -2.31 15.13 -21.22
N GLU A 63 -1.19 15.38 -21.91
CA GLU A 63 0.04 14.59 -21.82
C GLU A 63 0.68 14.71 -20.44
N GLU A 64 0.75 15.91 -19.85
CA GLU A 64 1.22 16.13 -18.48
C GLU A 64 0.37 15.36 -17.46
N VAL A 65 -0.94 15.38 -17.62
CA VAL A 65 -1.87 14.70 -16.70
C VAL A 65 -1.75 13.17 -16.87
N TYR A 66 -1.55 12.72 -18.11
CA TYR A 66 -1.28 11.33 -18.39
C TYR A 66 0.05 10.87 -17.79
N ASP A 67 1.08 11.72 -17.78
CA ASP A 67 2.34 11.47 -17.07
C ASP A 67 2.13 11.27 -15.57
N ILE A 68 1.31 12.08 -14.93
CA ILE A 68 0.96 11.87 -13.51
C ILE A 68 0.28 10.51 -13.32
N TYR A 69 -0.59 10.10 -14.24
CA TYR A 69 -1.20 8.76 -14.21
C TYR A 69 -0.14 7.65 -14.35
N ARG A 70 0.82 7.80 -15.28
CA ARG A 70 1.92 6.85 -15.50
C ARG A 70 2.85 6.77 -14.30
N PHE A 71 3.29 7.91 -13.76
CA PHE A 71 4.04 8.01 -12.51
C PHE A 71 3.31 7.26 -11.39
N ASN A 72 2.02 7.53 -11.18
CA ASN A 72 1.24 6.86 -10.15
C ASN A 72 1.19 5.33 -10.35
N LYS A 73 1.09 4.86 -11.59
CA LYS A 73 1.12 3.42 -11.91
C LYS A 73 2.45 2.80 -11.51
N GLU A 74 3.57 3.38 -11.95
CA GLU A 74 4.91 2.89 -11.65
C GLU A 74 5.25 2.99 -10.17
N PHE A 75 4.84 4.08 -9.52
CA PHE A 75 5.06 4.29 -8.10
C PHE A 75 4.35 3.22 -7.25
N ARG A 76 3.14 2.79 -7.63
CA ARG A 76 2.46 1.67 -6.97
C ARG A 76 3.23 0.37 -7.11
N ILE A 77 3.81 0.09 -8.28
CA ILE A 77 4.60 -1.13 -8.49
C ILE A 77 5.80 -1.12 -7.54
N LEU A 78 6.49 0.02 -7.46
CA LEU A 78 7.63 0.20 -6.57
C LEU A 78 7.24 0.05 -5.08
N LEU A 79 6.10 0.61 -4.67
CA LEU A 79 5.58 0.45 -3.31
C LEU A 79 5.16 -1.00 -3.02
N THR A 80 4.51 -1.67 -3.97
CA THR A 80 4.09 -3.07 -3.84
C THR A 80 5.28 -4.00 -3.63
N ASP A 81 6.38 -3.79 -4.36
CA ASP A 81 7.62 -4.58 -4.23
C ASP A 81 8.20 -4.48 -2.80
N LEU A 82 8.33 -3.26 -2.28
CA LEU A 82 8.84 -3.02 -0.93
C LEU A 82 7.87 -3.55 0.15
N LEU A 83 6.57 -3.33 -0.01
CA LEU A 83 5.55 -3.84 0.89
C LEU A 83 5.53 -5.37 0.92
N GLY A 84 5.71 -6.02 -0.22
CA GLY A 84 5.83 -7.47 -0.33
C GLY A 84 7.02 -8.00 0.48
N SER A 85 8.18 -7.36 0.35
CA SER A 85 9.37 -7.69 1.14
C SER A 85 9.11 -7.59 2.66
N ILE A 86 8.44 -6.52 3.10
CA ILE A 86 8.04 -6.34 4.50
C ILE A 86 7.04 -7.41 4.93
N GLU A 87 6.01 -7.69 4.12
CA GLU A 87 4.97 -8.68 4.42
C GLU A 87 5.59 -10.07 4.62
N ILE A 88 6.46 -10.52 3.71
CA ILE A 88 7.14 -11.83 3.81
C ILE A 88 8.05 -11.91 5.03
N ALA A 89 8.81 -10.85 5.33
CA ALA A 89 9.65 -10.81 6.52
C ALA A 89 8.80 -10.94 7.80
N PHE A 90 7.69 -10.21 7.90
CA PHE A 90 6.80 -10.32 9.04
C PHE A 90 6.09 -11.68 9.13
N ARG A 91 5.67 -12.29 8.00
CA ARG A 91 5.13 -13.67 7.99
C ARG A 91 6.13 -14.63 8.61
N THR A 92 7.37 -14.57 8.15
CA THR A 92 8.45 -15.44 8.61
C THR A 92 8.66 -15.30 10.12
N TYR A 93 8.82 -14.07 10.61
CA TYR A 93 9.11 -13.84 12.03
C TYR A 93 7.91 -14.12 12.95
N ILE A 94 6.68 -13.84 12.50
CA ILE A 94 5.47 -14.17 13.25
C ILE A 94 5.31 -15.69 13.34
N ALA A 95 5.41 -16.39 12.20
CA ALA A 95 5.30 -17.84 12.16
C ALA A 95 6.36 -18.52 13.00
N TYR A 96 7.63 -18.11 12.85
CA TYR A 96 8.73 -18.63 13.64
C TYR A 96 8.51 -18.41 15.14
N THR A 97 8.14 -17.19 15.55
CA THR A 97 7.98 -16.86 16.97
C THR A 97 6.85 -17.68 17.60
N LEU A 98 5.71 -17.78 16.93
CA LEU A 98 4.58 -18.56 17.43
C LEU A 98 4.88 -20.06 17.44
N ALA A 99 5.53 -20.59 16.40
CA ALA A 99 5.90 -22.00 16.31
C ALA A 99 6.85 -22.43 17.44
N ILE A 100 7.90 -21.64 17.68
CA ILE A 100 8.94 -21.99 18.66
C ILE A 100 8.45 -21.86 20.10
N LYS A 101 7.57 -20.89 20.39
CA LYS A 101 7.12 -20.64 21.76
C LYS A 101 5.85 -21.39 22.14
N HIS A 102 4.95 -21.59 21.19
CA HIS A 102 3.62 -22.14 21.44
C HIS A 102 3.36 -23.45 20.69
N GLY A 103 4.33 -23.91 19.88
CA GLY A 103 4.20 -25.11 19.05
C GLY A 103 3.61 -24.83 17.66
N ALA A 104 3.70 -25.82 16.78
CA ALA A 104 3.34 -25.68 15.36
C ALA A 104 1.91 -25.15 15.13
N CYS A 105 0.96 -25.59 15.96
CA CYS A 105 -0.44 -25.17 15.94
C CYS A 105 -0.81 -24.26 17.12
N GLY A 106 0.15 -23.75 17.90
CA GLY A 106 -0.12 -22.95 19.10
C GLY A 106 -0.92 -21.67 18.85
N TYR A 107 -0.93 -21.20 17.59
CA TYR A 107 -1.77 -20.08 17.16
C TYR A 107 -3.29 -20.41 17.12
N LEU A 108 -3.66 -21.68 17.31
CA LEU A 108 -5.03 -22.17 17.51
C LEU A 108 -5.39 -22.29 19.00
N GLU A 109 -4.49 -21.88 19.90
CA GLU A 109 -4.72 -21.88 21.34
C GLU A 109 -4.93 -20.45 21.83
N ARG A 110 -5.91 -20.26 22.71
CA ARG A 110 -6.31 -18.94 23.21
C ARG A 110 -5.19 -18.27 24.02
N GLU A 111 -4.40 -19.06 24.73
CA GLU A 111 -3.35 -18.66 25.66
C GLU A 111 -2.19 -17.95 24.95
N SER A 112 -2.01 -18.22 23.65
CA SER A 112 -1.03 -17.56 22.79
C SER A 112 -1.33 -16.09 22.48
N PHE A 113 -2.46 -15.57 22.95
CA PHE A 113 -2.96 -14.23 22.61
C PHE A 113 -3.44 -13.42 23.81
N LYS A 114 -3.39 -12.10 23.66
CA LYS A 114 -3.80 -11.15 24.70
C LYS A 114 -5.32 -11.05 24.84
N ASP A 115 -6.01 -10.87 23.72
CA ASP A 115 -7.44 -10.57 23.67
C ASP A 115 -8.22 -11.69 22.97
N GLU A 116 -9.26 -12.17 23.65
CA GLU A 116 -10.11 -13.28 23.20
C GLU A 116 -10.94 -12.93 21.98
N LYS A 117 -11.52 -11.74 21.94
CA LYS A 117 -12.36 -11.30 20.83
C LYS A 117 -11.53 -11.18 19.56
N PHE A 118 -10.31 -10.64 19.65
CA PHE A 118 -9.40 -10.58 18.51
C PHE A 118 -8.96 -11.95 18.05
N TYR A 119 -8.76 -12.89 18.97
CA TYR A 119 -8.42 -14.28 18.68
C TYR A 119 -9.56 -15.00 17.93
N ILE A 120 -10.80 -14.94 18.44
CA ILE A 120 -11.97 -15.53 17.77
C ILE A 120 -12.14 -14.94 16.36
N ASN A 121 -12.03 -13.62 16.22
CA ASN A 121 -12.10 -12.97 14.90
C ASN A 121 -10.99 -13.43 13.94
N PHE A 122 -9.79 -13.70 14.46
CA PHE A 122 -8.69 -14.22 13.68
C PHE A 122 -8.97 -15.65 13.19
N LEU A 123 -9.48 -16.54 14.06
CA LEU A 123 -9.85 -17.90 13.66
C LEU A 123 -10.93 -17.90 12.59
N THR A 124 -11.99 -17.11 12.77
CA THR A 124 -13.07 -16.98 11.76
C THR A 124 -12.52 -16.48 10.42
N ALA A 125 -11.61 -15.50 10.45
CA ALA A 125 -10.98 -15.01 9.22
C ALA A 125 -10.08 -16.08 8.58
N LEU A 126 -9.34 -16.85 9.38
CA LEU A 126 -8.46 -17.91 8.88
C LEU A 126 -9.24 -19.05 8.23
N GLU A 127 -10.34 -19.50 8.85
CA GLU A 127 -11.19 -20.55 8.26
C GLU A 127 -11.79 -20.10 6.92
N ARG A 128 -12.18 -18.81 6.83
CA ARG A 128 -12.59 -18.24 5.54
C ARG A 128 -11.46 -18.28 4.51
N GLU A 129 -10.23 -17.91 4.88
CA GLU A 129 -9.11 -18.00 3.94
C GLU A 129 -8.76 -19.45 3.57
N LYS A 130 -8.88 -20.41 4.49
CA LYS A 130 -8.72 -21.84 4.15
C LYS A 130 -9.75 -22.28 3.11
N SER A 131 -11.00 -21.86 3.26
CA SER A 131 -12.07 -22.14 2.30
C SER A 131 -11.79 -21.52 0.93
N ASN A 132 -11.42 -20.23 0.90
CA ASN A 132 -11.08 -19.49 -0.32
C ASN A 132 -9.87 -20.05 -1.07
N ASN A 133 -9.00 -20.80 -0.39
CA ASN A 133 -7.76 -21.38 -0.94
C ASN A 133 -7.81 -22.91 -0.94
N SER A 134 -9.01 -23.51 -0.89
CA SER A 134 -9.21 -24.95 -0.73
C SER A 134 -8.72 -25.80 -1.91
N ASP A 135 -8.51 -25.17 -3.06
CA ASP A 135 -7.97 -25.76 -4.29
C ASP A 135 -6.43 -25.83 -4.30
N LYS A 136 -5.74 -25.15 -3.37
CA LYS A 136 -4.27 -25.17 -3.31
C LYS A 136 -3.76 -26.53 -2.82
N LEU A 137 -2.79 -27.09 -3.55
CA LEU A 137 -2.21 -28.41 -3.28
C LEU A 137 -1.77 -28.62 -1.82
N PHE A 138 -1.14 -27.62 -1.20
CA PHE A 138 -0.70 -27.74 0.19
C PHE A 138 -1.87 -27.73 1.19
N ILE A 139 -3.00 -27.08 0.87
CA ILE A 139 -4.20 -27.10 1.70
C ILE A 139 -4.88 -28.47 1.60
N ILE A 140 -5.02 -29.01 0.38
CA ILE A 140 -5.55 -30.36 0.14
C ILE A 140 -4.73 -31.39 0.91
N HIS A 141 -3.40 -31.36 0.77
CA HIS A 141 -2.49 -32.25 1.49
C HIS A 141 -2.72 -32.23 3.01
N HIS A 142 -2.86 -31.04 3.61
CA HIS A 142 -3.06 -30.94 5.05
C HIS A 142 -4.47 -31.31 5.50
N LYS A 143 -5.47 -31.12 4.64
CA LYS A 143 -6.84 -31.60 4.88
C LYS A 143 -6.88 -33.12 4.96
N GLU A 144 -6.20 -33.80 4.03
CA GLU A 144 -6.17 -35.27 3.95
C GLU A 144 -5.29 -35.90 5.04
N LYS A 145 -4.12 -35.32 5.32
CA LYS A 145 -3.10 -35.93 6.19
C LYS A 145 -3.15 -35.48 7.65
N TYR A 146 -3.64 -34.26 7.92
CA TYR A 146 -3.57 -33.62 9.25
C TYR A 146 -4.91 -33.05 9.71
N GLU A 147 -6.04 -33.60 9.24
CA GLU A 147 -7.40 -33.17 9.62
C GLU A 147 -7.64 -31.66 9.37
N GLY A 148 -6.95 -31.07 8.39
CA GLY A 148 -7.05 -29.64 8.08
C GLY A 148 -6.32 -28.72 9.06
N LYS A 149 -5.58 -29.27 10.03
CA LYS A 149 -4.67 -28.50 10.88
C LYS A 149 -3.47 -28.05 10.05
N LEU A 150 -3.26 -26.74 10.01
CA LEU A 150 -2.12 -26.15 9.34
C LEU A 150 -1.11 -25.76 10.42
N PRO A 151 0.18 -26.12 10.30
CA PRO A 151 1.18 -25.46 11.12
C PRO A 151 1.27 -23.97 10.74
N ILE A 152 1.68 -23.11 11.67
CA ILE A 152 1.62 -21.65 11.49
C ILE A 152 2.37 -21.16 10.25
N TRP A 153 3.51 -21.76 9.88
CA TRP A 153 4.26 -21.40 8.68
C TRP A 153 3.53 -21.71 7.37
N VAL A 154 2.61 -22.68 7.38
CA VAL A 154 1.70 -22.95 6.26
C VAL A 154 0.49 -22.04 6.33
N ALA A 155 -0.07 -21.82 7.53
CA ALA A 155 -1.21 -20.95 7.73
C ALA A 155 -0.92 -19.51 7.28
N THR A 156 0.29 -18.99 7.51
CA THR A 156 0.67 -17.64 7.09
C THR A 156 0.67 -17.43 5.57
N GLU A 157 0.79 -18.48 4.77
CA GLU A 157 0.81 -18.37 3.29
C GLU A 157 -0.54 -18.01 2.69
N ILE A 158 -1.63 -18.33 3.38
CA ILE A 158 -3.00 -17.95 2.98
C ILE A 158 -3.49 -16.67 3.68
N MET A 159 -2.73 -16.13 4.63
CA MET A 159 -3.11 -14.90 5.32
C MET A 159 -2.92 -13.67 4.43
N THR A 160 -3.89 -12.77 4.46
CA THR A 160 -3.71 -11.42 3.89
C THR A 160 -2.82 -10.55 4.79
N PHE A 161 -2.24 -9.49 4.25
CA PHE A 161 -1.45 -8.54 5.05
C PHE A 161 -2.24 -7.94 6.22
N GLY A 162 -3.52 -7.66 6.00
CA GLY A 162 -4.41 -7.14 7.05
C GLY A 162 -4.65 -8.16 8.17
N MET A 163 -4.74 -9.46 7.85
CA MET A 163 -4.81 -10.51 8.86
C MET A 163 -3.50 -10.60 9.64
N LEU A 164 -2.36 -10.56 8.95
CA LEU A 164 -1.05 -10.59 9.58
C LEU A 164 -0.84 -9.42 10.55
N SER A 165 -1.27 -8.21 10.16
CA SER A 165 -1.23 -7.02 11.02
C SER A 165 -2.09 -7.18 12.28
N LYS A 166 -3.29 -7.76 12.15
CA LYS A 166 -4.17 -8.05 13.29
C LYS A 166 -3.60 -9.15 14.19
N LEU A 167 -3.03 -10.20 13.60
CA LEU A 167 -2.35 -11.27 14.32
C LEU A 167 -1.21 -10.70 15.17
N TYR A 168 -0.29 -9.96 14.56
CA TYR A 168 0.80 -9.28 15.28
C TYR A 168 0.28 -8.39 16.42
N SER A 169 -0.84 -7.68 16.20
CA SER A 169 -1.44 -6.80 17.19
C SER A 169 -1.93 -7.52 18.45
N ASN A 170 -2.24 -8.82 18.35
CA ASN A 170 -2.81 -9.64 19.42
C ASN A 170 -1.82 -10.63 20.05
N MET A 171 -0.64 -10.83 19.46
CA MET A 171 0.44 -11.64 20.03
C MET A 171 0.85 -11.16 21.43
N LEU A 172 1.36 -12.05 22.28
CA LEU A 172 1.84 -11.71 23.62
C LEU A 172 3.01 -10.71 23.59
N PRO A 173 3.20 -9.88 24.66
CA PRO A 173 4.25 -8.86 24.68
C PRO A 173 5.67 -9.41 24.41
N GLU A 174 6.01 -10.55 24.99
CA GLU A 174 7.27 -11.27 24.84
C GLU A 174 7.51 -11.76 23.41
N ASP A 175 6.46 -12.04 22.65
CA ASP A 175 6.56 -12.49 21.26
C ASP A 175 6.84 -11.31 20.35
N THR A 176 6.07 -10.23 20.50
CA THR A 176 6.33 -8.99 19.76
C THR A 176 7.71 -8.40 20.10
N ARG A 177 8.20 -8.60 21.33
CA ARG A 177 9.55 -8.19 21.75
C ARG A 177 10.65 -8.98 21.02
N TYR A 178 10.44 -10.28 20.80
CA TYR A 178 11.35 -11.09 20.00
C TYR A 178 11.44 -10.56 18.56
N ILE A 179 10.30 -10.29 17.93
CA ILE A 179 10.25 -9.75 16.56
C ILE A 179 10.92 -8.37 16.51
N LYS A 180 10.63 -7.48 17.46
CA LYS A 180 11.33 -6.19 17.58
C LYS A 180 12.85 -6.39 17.57
N ASN A 181 13.38 -7.24 18.45
CA ASN A 181 14.82 -7.32 18.66
C ASN A 181 15.55 -7.96 17.47
N ASN A 182 14.90 -8.88 16.76
CA ASN A 182 15.52 -9.67 15.72
C ASN A 182 15.19 -9.22 14.28
N LEU A 183 14.07 -8.52 14.05
CA LEU A 183 13.63 -8.13 12.70
C LEU A 183 13.78 -6.64 12.35
N CYS A 184 13.54 -5.69 13.27
CA CYS A 184 13.49 -4.27 12.86
C CYS A 184 14.04 -3.27 13.88
N ARG A 185 14.20 -3.68 15.15
CA ARG A 185 14.64 -2.83 16.27
C ARG A 185 13.74 -1.61 16.51
N VAL A 186 12.49 -1.66 16.05
CA VAL A 186 11.47 -0.62 16.23
C VAL A 186 10.60 -0.93 17.46
N ASN A 187 10.17 0.09 18.19
CA ASN A 187 9.23 -0.07 19.30
C ASN A 187 7.98 -0.86 18.86
N THR A 188 7.55 -1.85 19.67
CA THR A 188 6.46 -2.77 19.29
C THR A 188 5.12 -2.08 19.04
N LEU A 189 4.83 -0.97 19.73
CA LEU A 189 3.64 -0.15 19.50
C LEU A 189 3.71 0.58 18.15
N LEU A 190 4.90 1.06 17.76
CA LEU A 190 5.11 1.66 16.44
C LEU A 190 4.97 0.62 15.34
N VAL A 191 5.57 -0.58 15.50
CA VAL A 191 5.40 -1.68 14.53
C VAL A 191 3.92 -2.03 14.37
N LYS A 192 3.19 -2.17 15.48
CA LYS A 192 1.74 -2.42 15.46
C LYS A 192 1.00 -1.34 14.67
N SER A 193 1.23 -0.07 14.99
CA SER A 193 0.59 1.06 14.28
C SER A 193 0.95 1.07 12.79
N TRP A 194 2.22 0.87 12.45
CA TRP A 194 2.68 0.91 11.06
C TRP A 194 2.16 -0.23 10.22
N LEU A 195 2.13 -1.48 10.71
CA LEU A 195 1.55 -2.60 9.95
C LEU A 195 0.05 -2.36 9.66
N GLN A 196 -0.67 -1.79 10.62
CA GLN A 196 -2.08 -1.44 10.43
C GLN A 196 -2.25 -0.34 9.37
N SER A 197 -1.45 0.73 9.44
CA SER A 197 -1.46 1.81 8.45
C SER A 197 -1.06 1.31 7.06
N LEU A 198 0.01 0.51 6.95
CA LEU A 198 0.53 0.00 5.68
C LEU A 198 -0.46 -0.94 4.97
N THR A 199 -1.36 -1.60 5.70
CA THR A 199 -2.47 -2.37 5.10
C THR A 199 -3.30 -1.51 4.15
N GLN A 200 -3.53 -0.22 4.47
CA GLN A 200 -4.26 0.69 3.60
C GLN A 200 -3.49 0.97 2.31
N VAL A 201 -2.19 1.26 2.40
CA VAL A 201 -1.35 1.54 1.22
C VAL A 201 -1.24 0.30 0.33
N ARG A 202 -1.04 -0.88 0.93
CA ARG A 202 -0.98 -2.17 0.22
C ARG A 202 -2.28 -2.44 -0.55
N ASN A 203 -3.43 -2.24 0.09
CA ASN A 203 -4.73 -2.40 -0.57
C ASN A 203 -4.94 -1.36 -1.67
N GLN A 204 -4.55 -0.10 -1.43
CA GLN A 204 -4.63 0.95 -2.45
C GLN A 204 -3.79 0.59 -3.70
N CYS A 205 -2.61 0.00 -3.51
CA CYS A 205 -1.78 -0.47 -4.62
C CYS A 205 -2.44 -1.67 -5.33
N ALA A 206 -2.89 -2.68 -4.58
CA ALA A 206 -3.50 -3.90 -5.13
C ALA A 206 -4.81 -3.64 -5.91
N HIS A 207 -5.60 -2.64 -5.52
CA HIS A 207 -6.82 -2.25 -6.22
C HIS A 207 -6.59 -1.21 -7.33
N TYR A 208 -5.33 -0.96 -7.72
CA TYR A 208 -4.98 0.05 -8.71
C TYR A 208 -5.56 1.44 -8.36
N GLY A 209 -5.60 1.78 -7.07
CA GLY A 209 -6.07 3.07 -6.57
C GLY A 209 -5.05 4.18 -6.76
N ARG A 210 -5.47 5.44 -6.63
CA ARG A 210 -4.57 6.60 -6.74
C ARG A 210 -3.77 6.81 -5.44
N ILE A 211 -2.46 6.95 -5.55
CA ILE A 211 -1.53 7.36 -4.49
C ILE A 211 -1.22 8.85 -4.60
N TYR A 212 -1.04 9.33 -5.82
CA TYR A 212 -0.75 10.73 -6.11
C TYR A 212 -1.87 11.66 -5.64
N ASN A 213 -1.50 12.73 -4.94
CA ASN A 213 -2.42 13.66 -4.30
C ASN A 213 -3.59 12.97 -3.57
N ASN A 214 -3.29 11.94 -2.79
CA ASN A 214 -4.26 11.23 -1.97
C ASN A 214 -3.89 11.32 -0.49
N ASN A 215 -4.91 11.33 0.37
CA ASN A 215 -4.72 11.28 1.82
C ASN A 215 -5.03 9.88 2.34
N PHE A 216 -4.14 9.38 3.18
CA PHE A 216 -4.31 8.14 3.92
C PHE A 216 -4.73 8.46 5.36
N ARG A 217 -4.95 7.41 6.16
CA ARG A 217 -5.13 7.59 7.61
C ARG A 217 -3.87 8.21 8.22
N ILE A 218 -4.02 8.79 9.40
CA ILE A 218 -2.86 9.34 10.12
C ILE A 218 -1.93 8.19 10.51
N ILE A 219 -0.66 8.26 10.11
CA ILE A 219 0.38 7.35 10.57
C ILE A 219 1.18 7.98 11.70
N THR A 220 1.58 7.18 12.70
CA THR A 220 2.46 7.66 13.76
C THR A 220 3.87 7.91 13.23
N ILE A 221 4.37 9.14 13.40
CA ILE A 221 5.73 9.52 13.01
C ILE A 221 6.67 9.31 14.21
N LYS A 222 7.81 8.64 13.96
CA LYS A 222 8.87 8.45 14.97
C LYS A 222 9.45 9.81 15.38
N ASN A 223 9.73 10.00 16.67
CA ASN A 223 10.12 11.30 17.25
C ASN A 223 11.25 12.03 16.49
N GLU A 224 12.24 11.30 15.98
CA GLU A 224 13.38 11.85 15.22
C GLU A 224 12.98 12.62 13.95
N TYR A 225 11.79 12.36 13.38
CA TYR A 225 11.29 13.04 12.18
C TYR A 225 10.32 14.19 12.47
N LYS A 226 9.94 14.43 13.74
CA LYS A 226 9.02 15.53 14.08
C LYS A 226 9.54 16.90 13.65
N LYS A 227 10.87 17.08 13.66
CA LYS A 227 11.54 18.31 13.22
C LYS A 227 11.31 18.68 11.75
N TYR A 228 10.91 17.72 10.91
CA TYR A 228 10.66 17.97 9.49
C TYR A 228 9.21 18.37 9.18
N ASN A 229 8.34 18.47 10.19
CA ASN A 229 6.93 18.85 10.05
C ASN A 229 6.20 18.10 8.91
N LEU A 230 6.42 16.79 8.83
CA LEU A 230 5.89 15.96 7.75
C LEU A 230 4.37 15.79 7.87
N ASP A 231 3.69 15.76 6.73
CA ASP A 231 2.27 15.42 6.68
C ASP A 231 2.08 13.91 6.94
N ASN A 232 1.47 13.59 8.07
CA ASN A 232 1.22 12.23 8.53
C ASN A 232 0.08 11.51 7.80
N LYS A 233 -0.59 12.16 6.85
CA LYS A 233 -1.58 11.55 5.95
C LYS A 233 -1.01 11.26 4.56
N LYS A 234 0.21 11.71 4.25
CA LYS A 234 0.81 11.55 2.92
C LYS A 234 1.73 10.33 2.84
N ILE A 235 1.87 9.80 1.63
CA ILE A 235 2.62 8.57 1.35
C ILE A 235 4.08 8.64 1.79
N PHE A 236 4.71 9.82 1.79
CA PHE A 236 6.07 9.98 2.30
C PHE A 236 6.25 9.48 3.75
N SER A 237 5.31 9.80 4.64
CA SER A 237 5.33 9.33 6.04
C SER A 237 5.21 7.81 6.15
N TYR A 238 4.53 7.17 5.19
CA TYR A 238 4.45 5.71 5.10
C TYR A 238 5.75 5.10 4.58
N ILE A 239 6.41 5.74 3.61
CA ILE A 239 7.74 5.33 3.13
C ILE A 239 8.76 5.36 4.26
N LEU A 240 8.68 6.34 5.18
CA LEU A 240 9.51 6.35 6.38
C LEU A 240 9.24 5.14 7.28
N ALA A 241 7.98 4.78 7.52
CA ALA A 241 7.67 3.55 8.25
C ALA A 241 8.26 2.31 7.55
N MET A 242 8.12 2.21 6.22
CA MET A 242 8.70 1.13 5.42
C MET A 242 10.23 1.08 5.53
N LYS A 243 10.91 2.24 5.55
CA LYS A 243 12.37 2.36 5.76
C LYS A 243 12.82 1.63 7.02
N HIS A 244 12.12 1.86 8.13
CA HIS A 244 12.43 1.26 9.44
C HIS A 244 12.03 -0.19 9.55
N LEU A 245 10.98 -0.63 8.83
CA LEU A 245 10.55 -2.02 8.81
C LEU A 245 11.36 -2.90 7.85
N THR A 246 12.15 -2.30 6.94
CA THR A 246 13.02 -3.01 6.01
C THR A 246 14.45 -3.05 6.57
N MET A 247 14.90 -4.18 7.13
CA MET A 247 16.30 -4.27 7.62
C MET A 247 17.32 -4.53 6.52
N ASP A 248 16.94 -5.27 5.48
CA ASP A 248 17.83 -5.55 4.37
C ASP A 248 18.19 -4.23 3.65
N LYS A 249 19.47 -3.86 3.74
CA LYS A 249 20.00 -2.64 3.13
C LYS A 249 19.95 -2.71 1.61
N LEU A 250 20.11 -3.89 1.01
CA LEU A 250 20.07 -4.05 -0.45
C LEU A 250 18.65 -3.82 -0.96
N ILE A 251 17.62 -4.36 -0.30
CA ILE A 251 16.21 -4.11 -0.64
C ILE A 251 15.91 -2.61 -0.54
N TRP A 252 16.29 -1.98 0.58
CA TRP A 252 16.04 -0.54 0.76
C TRP A 252 16.78 0.32 -0.29
N ASN A 253 18.05 0.05 -0.54
CA ASN A 253 18.85 0.83 -1.48
C ASN A 253 18.33 0.66 -2.92
N SER A 254 17.93 -0.55 -3.30
CA SER A 254 17.29 -0.82 -4.59
C SER A 254 15.99 -0.01 -4.75
N PHE A 255 15.10 -0.04 -3.75
CA PHE A 255 13.90 0.79 -3.74
C PHE A 255 14.23 2.28 -3.84
N PHE A 256 15.21 2.75 -3.06
CA PHE A 256 15.56 4.17 -2.98
C PHE A 256 16.18 4.70 -4.29
N ILE A 257 17.00 3.90 -4.98
CA ILE A 257 17.54 4.25 -6.31
C ILE A 257 16.41 4.30 -7.34
N LYS A 258 15.55 3.29 -7.36
CA LYS A 258 14.38 3.25 -8.28
C LYS A 258 13.43 4.42 -8.03
N LEU A 259 13.23 4.82 -6.77
CA LEU A 259 12.40 5.97 -6.40
C LEU A 259 12.98 7.29 -6.92
N GLN A 260 14.29 7.49 -6.75
CA GLN A 260 14.99 8.66 -7.29
C GLN A 260 14.87 8.73 -8.81
N LYS A 261 15.12 7.61 -9.50
CA LYS A 261 14.96 7.51 -10.94
C LYS A 261 13.53 7.85 -11.38
N LEU A 262 12.52 7.23 -10.75
CA LEU A 262 11.12 7.45 -11.08
C LEU A 262 10.71 8.92 -10.89
N ILE A 263 11.12 9.55 -9.79
CA ILE A 263 10.85 10.96 -9.54
C ILE A 263 11.53 11.84 -10.60
N ASN A 264 12.77 11.52 -10.98
CA ASN A 264 13.50 12.25 -12.00
C ASN A 264 12.85 12.12 -13.39
N ASP A 265 12.42 10.91 -13.77
CA ASP A 265 11.82 10.62 -15.08
C ASP A 265 10.49 11.39 -15.29
N TYR A 266 9.80 11.76 -14.20
CA TYR A 266 8.51 12.48 -14.23
C TYR A 266 8.57 13.89 -13.61
N ASN A 267 9.76 14.44 -13.37
CA ASN A 267 9.96 15.67 -12.59
C ASN A 267 9.22 16.91 -13.13
N ASN A 268 8.99 16.95 -14.45
CA ASN A 268 8.30 18.06 -15.12
C ASN A 268 6.77 18.02 -14.93
N SER A 269 6.21 16.87 -14.57
CA SER A 269 4.76 16.66 -14.50
C SER A 269 4.25 16.46 -13.06
N ILE A 270 5.13 16.13 -12.11
CA ILE A 270 4.73 15.83 -10.72
C ILE A 270 5.10 16.95 -9.74
N ASP A 271 4.22 17.18 -8.76
CA ASP A 271 4.48 17.97 -7.57
C ASP A 271 4.65 17.05 -6.36
N LEU A 272 5.89 16.96 -5.88
CA LEU A 272 6.29 16.18 -4.72
C LEU A 272 5.58 16.60 -3.43
N LYS A 273 5.15 17.86 -3.30
CA LYS A 273 4.40 18.34 -2.12
C LYS A 273 3.05 17.65 -2.00
N LEU A 274 2.39 17.34 -3.13
CA LEU A 274 1.09 16.66 -3.14
C LEU A 274 1.16 15.23 -2.58
N ILE A 275 2.34 14.62 -2.62
CA ILE A 275 2.64 13.30 -2.04
C ILE A 275 3.47 13.38 -0.75
N GLY A 276 3.66 14.58 -0.20
CA GLY A 276 4.23 14.85 1.12
C GLY A 276 5.75 14.75 1.20
N PHE A 277 6.46 14.77 0.07
CA PHE A 277 7.91 14.75 0.04
C PHE A 277 8.45 16.16 0.38
N PRO A 278 9.29 16.31 1.42
CA PRO A 278 9.97 17.57 1.72
C PRO A 278 11.15 17.81 0.76
N ASN A 279 11.66 19.04 0.68
CA ASN A 279 12.78 19.38 -0.22
C ASN A 279 14.03 18.51 0.03
N ASN A 280 14.32 18.18 1.29
CA ASN A 280 15.48 17.37 1.69
C ASN A 280 15.14 15.87 1.84
N TRP A 281 14.14 15.37 1.10
CA TRP A 281 13.69 13.97 1.23
C TRP A 281 14.78 12.93 0.98
N ILE A 282 15.76 13.23 0.10
CA ILE A 282 16.90 12.35 -0.20
C ILE A 282 17.72 12.10 1.07
N GLU A 283 18.07 13.17 1.79
CA GLU A 283 18.82 13.08 3.05
C GLU A 283 18.04 12.29 4.11
N ILE A 284 16.72 12.52 4.19
CA ILE A 284 15.86 11.84 5.15
C ILE A 284 15.78 10.33 4.85
N LEU A 285 15.72 9.94 3.57
CA LEU A 285 15.58 8.55 3.14
C LEU A 285 16.90 7.79 2.99
N ALA A 286 18.03 8.47 2.88
CA ALA A 286 19.36 7.85 2.88
C ALA A 286 19.57 6.99 4.14
N LYS A 287 20.22 5.83 3.98
CA LYS A 287 20.56 4.88 5.05
C LYS A 287 22.07 4.76 5.20
#